data_AF-A0A7K9V9R2-F1
#
_entry.id   AF-A0A7K9V9R2-F1
#
_cell.length_a   1.000
_cell.length_b   1.000
_cell.length_c   1.000
_cell.angle_alpha   90.00
_cell.angle_beta   90.00
_cell.angle_gamma   90.00
#
_symmetry.space_group_name_H-M   'P 1'
#
loop_
_entity.id
_entity.type
_entity.pdbx_description
1 polymer ?
#
loop_
_entity_poly.entity_id
_entity_poly.type
_entity_poly.pdbx_seq_one_letter_code
_entity_poly.pdbx_strand_id
1 'polypeptide(L)'
;AKRSLRRRRKLEKETKQLIKQEELKRLHKAQAVQRQLEELEERQRALEIFGVKLERELRGESDSGTQDETQMLHEWFELVLEKNKLMRYESELLIVAKELELEDHQSRLEQKLREKMAIDDSLKDEMDLNEEDEI
;
A
#
# COMPACT_ATOMS: atom_id res chain seq x y z
N ALA A 1 -24.42 -10.40 39.23
CA ALA A 1 -23.66 -11.46 38.51
C ALA A 1 -24.13 -11.69 37.05
N LYS A 2 -25.35 -12.21 36.79
CA LYS A 2 -25.76 -12.57 35.40
C LYS A 2 -25.91 -11.39 34.43
N ARG A 3 -26.36 -10.21 34.89
CA ARG A 3 -26.51 -8.99 34.05
C ARG A 3 -25.16 -8.37 33.67
N SER A 4 -24.17 -8.36 34.57
CA SER A 4 -22.82 -7.86 34.29
C SER A 4 -22.06 -8.74 33.30
N LEU A 5 -22.17 -10.07 33.43
CA LEU A 5 -21.62 -11.03 32.46
C LEU A 5 -22.22 -10.86 31.05
N ARG A 6 -23.54 -10.63 30.95
CA ARG A 6 -24.20 -10.35 29.66
C ARG A 6 -23.71 -9.04 29.03
N ARG A 7 -23.51 -8.00 29.84
CA ARG A 7 -22.98 -6.71 29.38
C ARG A 7 -21.53 -6.84 28.89
N ARG A 8 -20.68 -7.59 29.62
CA ARG A 8 -19.28 -7.87 29.22
C ARG A 8 -19.20 -8.63 27.91
N ARG A 9 -19.99 -9.70 27.74
CA ARG A 9 -20.07 -10.46 26.48
C ARG A 9 -20.57 -9.63 25.30
N LYS A 10 -21.45 -8.65 25.54
CA LYS A 10 -21.91 -7.73 24.49
C LYS A 10 -20.80 -6.80 24.05
N LEU A 11 -20.06 -6.21 25.00
CA LEU A 11 -18.91 -5.36 24.73
C LEU A 11 -17.79 -6.12 23.99
N GLU A 12 -17.44 -7.33 24.44
CA GLU A 12 -16.45 -8.20 23.75
C GLU A 12 -16.87 -8.54 22.31
N LYS A 13 -18.17 -8.63 22.03
CA LYS A 13 -18.67 -8.89 20.68
C LYS A 13 -18.58 -7.65 19.80
N GLU A 14 -18.90 -6.48 20.36
CA GLU A 14 -18.79 -5.18 19.68
C GLU A 14 -17.33 -4.86 19.34
N THR A 15 -16.39 -5.08 20.27
CA THR A 15 -14.96 -4.87 20.01
C THR A 15 -14.41 -5.79 18.91
N LYS A 16 -14.76 -7.08 18.93
CA LYS A 16 -14.38 -8.02 17.86
C LYS A 16 -14.95 -7.62 16.49
N GLN A 17 -16.17 -7.08 16.46
CA GLN A 17 -16.76 -6.59 15.21
C GLN A 17 -16.03 -5.35 14.68
N LEU A 18 -15.64 -4.43 15.57
CA LEU A 18 -14.86 -3.23 15.19
C LEU A 18 -13.50 -3.61 14.61
N ILE A 19 -12.76 -4.50 15.28
CA ILE A 19 -11.44 -4.99 14.80
C ILE A 19 -11.58 -5.59 13.40
N LYS A 20 -12.59 -6.46 13.21
CA LYS A 20 -12.84 -7.08 11.89
C LYS A 20 -13.20 -6.06 10.81
N GLN A 21 -13.93 -4.99 11.16
CA GLN A 21 -14.24 -3.93 10.21
C GLN A 21 -12.99 -3.12 9.84
N GLU A 22 -12.10 -2.84 10.79
CA GLU A 22 -10.84 -2.15 10.54
C GLU A 22 -9.90 -2.98 9.66
N GLU A 23 -9.79 -4.28 9.92
CA GLU A 23 -9.04 -5.22 9.09
C GLU A 23 -9.56 -5.26 7.65
N LEU A 24 -10.87 -5.33 7.46
CA LEU A 24 -11.48 -5.28 6.13
C LEU A 24 -11.24 -3.94 5.41
N LYS A 25 -11.30 -2.82 6.14
CA LYS A 25 -10.98 -1.50 5.57
C LYS A 25 -9.53 -1.42 5.13
N ARG A 26 -8.59 -1.94 5.92
CA ARG A 26 -7.17 -2.01 5.54
C ARG A 26 -6.96 -2.89 4.31
N LEU A 27 -7.57 -4.06 4.27
CA LEU A 27 -7.48 -4.96 3.11
C LEU A 27 -7.99 -4.27 1.83
N HIS A 28 -9.14 -3.60 1.90
CA HIS A 28 -9.68 -2.86 0.75
C HIS A 28 -8.76 -1.72 0.31
N LYS A 29 -8.15 -0.99 1.25
CA LYS A 29 -7.16 0.04 0.92
C LYS A 29 -5.93 -0.56 0.23
N ALA A 30 -5.39 -1.67 0.73
CA ALA A 30 -4.25 -2.35 0.13
C ALA A 30 -4.57 -2.84 -1.29
N GLN A 31 -5.76 -3.42 -1.50
CA GLN A 31 -6.23 -3.82 -2.83
C GLN A 31 -6.36 -2.63 -3.79
N ALA A 32 -6.84 -1.48 -3.30
CA ALA A 32 -6.94 -0.27 -4.12
C ALA A 32 -5.56 0.24 -4.54
N VAL A 33 -4.60 0.26 -3.62
CA VAL A 33 -3.20 0.66 -3.91
C VAL A 33 -2.56 -0.30 -4.91
N GLN A 34 -2.74 -1.61 -4.73
CA GLN A 34 -2.23 -2.62 -5.66
C GLN A 34 -2.77 -2.41 -7.07
N ARG A 35 -4.09 -2.19 -7.21
CA ARG A 35 -4.70 -1.90 -8.50
C ARG A 35 -4.16 -0.62 -9.13
N GLN A 36 -3.89 0.41 -8.33
CA GLN A 36 -3.31 1.67 -8.82
C GLN A 36 -1.87 1.48 -9.29
N LEU A 37 -1.07 0.65 -8.61
CA LEU A 37 0.28 0.29 -9.05
C LEU A 37 0.25 -0.48 -10.37
N GLU A 38 -0.64 -1.45 -10.53
CA GLU A 38 -0.82 -2.19 -11.79
C GLU A 38 -1.20 -1.25 -12.96
N GLU A 39 -2.13 -0.32 -12.72
CA GLU A 39 -2.49 0.68 -13.74
C GLU A 39 -1.31 1.59 -14.10
N LEU A 40 -0.50 1.95 -13.10
CA LEU A 40 0.70 2.76 -13.28
C LEU A 40 1.76 2.03 -14.12
N GLU A 41 2.01 0.75 -13.84
CA GLU A 41 2.92 -0.09 -14.63
C GLU A 41 2.51 -0.17 -16.10
N GLU A 42 1.21 -0.31 -16.37
CA GLU A 42 0.72 -0.34 -17.75
C GLU A 42 0.90 1.00 -18.46
N ARG A 43 0.69 2.12 -17.76
CA ARG A 43 0.97 3.45 -18.30
C ARG A 43 2.46 3.65 -18.56
N GLN A 44 3.33 3.19 -17.65
CA GLN A 44 4.79 3.23 -17.84
C GLN A 44 5.21 2.43 -19.09
N ARG A 45 4.67 1.21 -19.26
CA ARG A 45 4.91 0.40 -20.47
C ARG A 45 4.46 1.10 -21.74
N ALA A 46 3.28 1.73 -21.74
CA ALA A 46 2.80 2.49 -22.89
C ALA A 46 3.72 3.68 -23.24
N LEU A 47 4.18 4.43 -22.22
CA LEU A 47 5.14 5.52 -22.41
C LEU A 47 6.52 5.02 -22.86
N GLU A 48 6.95 3.85 -22.43
CA GLU A 48 8.20 3.24 -22.89
C GLU A 48 8.13 2.89 -24.38
N ILE A 49 7.05 2.24 -24.81
CA ILE A 49 6.81 1.92 -26.23
C ILE A 49 6.77 3.21 -27.06
N PHE A 50 6.04 4.23 -26.61
CA PHE A 50 5.98 5.53 -27.29
C PHE A 50 7.37 6.20 -27.35
N GLY A 51 8.13 6.15 -26.26
CA GLY A 51 9.49 6.72 -26.20
C GLY A 51 10.45 6.04 -27.16
N VAL A 52 10.41 4.72 -27.28
CA VAL A 52 11.24 3.98 -28.26
C VAL A 52 10.86 4.35 -29.69
N LYS A 53 9.56 4.53 -29.97
CA LYS A 53 9.10 4.97 -31.30
C LYS A 53 9.59 6.37 -31.62
N LEU A 54 9.44 7.31 -30.69
CA LEU A 54 9.90 8.69 -30.85
C LEU A 54 11.42 8.77 -31.01
N GLU A 55 12.19 7.95 -30.30
CA GLU A 55 13.65 7.87 -30.46
C GLU A 55 14.05 7.38 -31.86
N ARG A 56 13.34 6.38 -32.41
CA ARG A 56 13.58 5.89 -33.78
C ARG A 56 13.25 6.92 -34.84
N GLU A 57 12.19 7.70 -34.65
CA GLU A 57 11.83 8.82 -35.53
C GLU A 57 12.89 9.92 -35.48
N LEU A 58 13.34 10.31 -34.29
CA LEU A 58 14.42 11.29 -34.09
C LEU A 58 15.75 10.87 -34.71
N ARG A 59 16.05 9.55 -34.74
CA ARG A 59 17.26 9.00 -35.38
C ARG A 59 17.15 8.90 -36.90
N GLY A 60 15.98 9.17 -37.48
CA GLY A 60 15.73 9.03 -38.92
C GLY A 60 15.62 7.58 -39.40
N GLU A 61 15.37 6.63 -38.49
CA GLU A 61 15.20 5.20 -38.79
C GLU A 61 13.78 4.84 -39.24
N SER A 62 12.88 5.83 -39.34
CA SER A 62 11.47 5.66 -39.73
C SER A 62 11.20 6.19 -41.13
N ASP A 63 10.36 5.48 -41.90
CA ASP A 63 9.99 5.82 -43.30
C ASP A 63 9.22 7.17 -43.44
N SER A 64 8.80 7.77 -42.33
CA SER A 64 8.09 9.05 -42.27
C SER A 64 9.06 10.24 -42.28
N GLY A 65 9.69 10.50 -43.42
CA GLY A 65 10.68 11.59 -43.59
C GLY A 65 10.14 13.02 -43.56
N THR A 66 9.18 13.38 -42.68
CA THR A 66 8.52 14.71 -42.72
C THR A 66 8.08 15.32 -41.38
N GLN A 67 8.36 14.73 -40.22
CA GLN A 67 7.91 15.30 -38.94
C GLN A 67 8.83 16.45 -38.50
N ASP A 68 8.24 17.60 -38.13
CA ASP A 68 8.97 18.79 -37.69
C ASP A 68 9.77 18.49 -36.41
N GLU A 69 11.07 18.81 -36.40
CA GLU A 69 11.96 18.62 -35.25
C GLU A 69 11.41 19.30 -33.99
N THR A 70 10.76 20.45 -34.15
CA THR A 70 10.13 21.19 -33.05
C THR A 70 9.00 20.38 -32.42
N GLN A 71 8.21 19.67 -33.24
CA GLN A 71 7.10 18.85 -32.78
C GLN A 71 7.61 17.59 -32.06
N MET A 72 8.66 16.95 -32.59
CA MET A 72 9.28 15.79 -31.93
C MET A 72 9.90 16.15 -30.57
N LEU A 73 10.54 17.32 -30.46
CA LEU A 73 11.06 17.81 -29.18
C LEU A 73 9.93 18.08 -28.18
N HIS A 74 8.80 18.64 -28.64
CA HIS A 74 7.63 18.85 -27.79
C HIS A 74 7.07 17.52 -27.25
N GLU A 75 6.88 16.52 -28.12
CA GLU A 75 6.45 15.18 -27.75
C GLU A 75 7.44 14.51 -26.77
N TRP A 76 8.74 14.75 -26.95
CA TRP A 76 9.77 14.25 -26.04
C TRP A 76 9.67 14.91 -24.66
N PHE A 77 9.49 16.23 -24.60
CA PHE A 77 9.29 16.94 -23.34
C PHE A 77 8.03 16.47 -22.61
N GLU A 78 6.91 16.27 -23.32
CA GLU A 78 5.68 15.71 -22.75
C GLU A 78 5.92 14.31 -22.18
N LEU A 79 6.61 13.44 -22.91
CA LEU A 79 6.95 12.10 -22.44
C LEU A 79 7.82 12.13 -21.17
N VAL A 80 8.83 13.00 -21.13
CA VAL A 80 9.69 13.14 -19.93
C VAL A 80 8.90 13.67 -18.74
N LEU A 81 8.01 14.64 -18.94
CA LEU A 81 7.14 15.18 -17.90
C LEU A 81 6.19 14.11 -17.36
N GLU A 82 5.53 13.35 -18.23
CA GLU A 82 4.59 12.31 -17.82
C GLU A 82 5.33 11.16 -17.12
N LYS A 83 6.50 10.73 -17.61
CA LYS A 83 7.36 9.75 -16.90
C LYS A 83 7.74 10.25 -15.50
N ASN A 84 8.14 11.51 -15.35
CA ASN A 84 8.45 12.07 -14.04
C ASN A 84 7.24 12.08 -13.10
N LYS A 85 6.06 12.39 -13.62
CA LYS A 85 4.81 12.37 -12.86
C LYS A 85 4.43 10.96 -12.41
N LEU A 86 4.55 9.97 -13.30
CA LEU A 86 4.31 8.57 -12.94
C LEU A 86 5.30 8.07 -11.89
N MET A 87 6.59 8.39 -12.00
CA MET A 87 7.61 8.02 -11.01
C MET A 87 7.30 8.58 -9.61
N ARG A 88 6.85 9.84 -9.53
CA ARG A 88 6.43 10.46 -8.26
C ARG A 88 5.20 9.74 -7.70
N TYR A 89 4.21 9.50 -8.53
CA TYR A 89 2.98 8.82 -8.11
C TYR A 89 3.23 7.38 -7.67
N GLU A 90 4.12 6.66 -8.33
CA GLU A 90 4.58 5.33 -7.93
C GLU A 90 5.23 5.37 -6.55
N SER A 91 6.12 6.33 -6.33
CA SER A 91 6.78 6.52 -5.04
C SER A 91 5.77 6.80 -3.92
N GLU A 92 4.76 7.63 -4.19
CA GLU A 92 3.66 7.89 -3.25
C GLU A 92 2.87 6.61 -2.93
N LEU A 93 2.51 5.82 -3.94
CA LEU A 93 1.79 4.55 -3.75
C LEU A 93 2.62 3.53 -2.97
N LEU A 94 3.92 3.44 -3.22
CA LEU A 94 4.82 2.55 -2.49
C LEU A 94 4.94 2.95 -1.01
N ILE A 95 4.97 4.25 -0.71
CA ILE A 95 4.93 4.74 0.68
C ILE A 95 3.63 4.31 1.35
N VAL A 96 2.48 4.55 0.70
CA VAL A 96 1.17 4.16 1.24
C VAL A 96 1.08 2.65 1.46
N ALA A 97 1.61 1.84 0.53
CA ALA A 97 1.66 0.39 0.69
C ALA A 97 2.47 0.00 1.93
N LYS A 98 3.63 0.65 2.14
CA LYS A 98 4.47 0.41 3.32
C LYS A 98 3.78 0.84 4.62
N GLU A 99 3.10 1.97 4.62
CA GLU A 99 2.30 2.43 5.76
C GLU A 99 1.21 1.41 6.12
N LEU A 100 0.49 0.87 5.13
CA LEU A 100 -0.53 -0.16 5.36
C LEU A 100 0.05 -1.46 5.93
N GLU A 101 1.23 -1.89 5.47
CA GLU A 101 1.94 -3.04 6.05
C GLU A 101 2.31 -2.81 7.52
N LEU A 102 2.81 -1.61 7.83
CA LEU A 102 3.17 -1.25 9.21
C LEU A 102 1.93 -1.16 10.11
N GLU A 103 0.83 -0.59 9.62
CA GLU A 103 -0.45 -0.56 10.34
C GLU A 103 -0.98 -1.98 10.62
N ASP A 104 -0.86 -2.91 9.67
CA ASP A 104 -1.25 -4.31 9.88
C ASP A 104 -0.35 -4.99 10.90
N HIS A 105 0.96 -4.78 10.81
CA HIS A 105 1.93 -5.33 11.76
C HIS A 105 1.67 -4.81 13.19
N GLN A 106 1.53 -3.50 13.35
CA GLN A 106 1.21 -2.87 14.63
C GLN A 106 -0.09 -3.44 15.20
N SER A 107 -1.14 -3.57 14.38
CA SER A 107 -2.41 -4.11 14.85
C SER A 107 -2.33 -5.55 15.34
N ARG A 108 -1.48 -6.39 14.71
CA ARG A 108 -1.24 -7.78 15.15
C ARG A 108 -0.48 -7.80 16.47
N LEU A 109 0.54 -6.97 16.62
CA LEU A 109 1.31 -6.84 17.87
C LEU A 109 0.42 -6.34 19.01
N GLU A 110 -0.39 -5.31 18.77
CA GLU A 110 -1.34 -4.80 19.77
C GLU A 110 -2.35 -5.87 20.19
N GLN A 111 -2.85 -6.68 19.26
CA GLN A 111 -3.74 -7.78 19.60
C GLN A 111 -3.02 -8.83 20.46
N LYS A 112 -1.80 -9.22 20.07
CA LYS A 112 -0.98 -10.20 20.82
C LYS A 112 -0.71 -9.70 22.24
N LEU A 113 -0.36 -8.42 22.40
CA LEU A 113 -0.13 -7.78 23.70
C LEU A 113 -1.42 -7.76 24.54
N ARG A 114 -2.57 -7.38 23.97
CA ARG A 114 -3.86 -7.39 24.69
C ARG A 114 -4.24 -8.80 25.16
N GLU A 115 -3.94 -9.83 24.37
CA GLU A 115 -4.21 -11.22 24.73
C GLU A 115 -3.32 -11.69 25.90
N LYS A 116 -2.03 -11.32 25.88
CA LYS A 116 -1.07 -11.61 26.95
C LYS A 116 -1.39 -10.84 28.24
N MET A 117 -1.67 -9.54 28.16
CA MET A 117 -2.08 -8.71 29.30
C MET A 117 -3.43 -9.11 29.92
N ALA A 118 -4.27 -9.87 29.20
CA ALA A 118 -5.52 -10.38 29.75
C ALA A 118 -5.29 -11.56 30.71
N ILE A 119 -4.10 -12.17 30.70
CA ILE A 119 -3.66 -13.19 31.64
C ILE A 119 -3.19 -12.49 32.92
N ASP A 120 -3.59 -13.01 34.07
CA ASP A 120 -3.20 -12.46 35.38
C ASP A 120 -1.69 -12.64 35.59
N ASP A 121 -0.99 -11.59 36.05
CA ASP A 121 0.47 -11.61 36.24
C ASP A 121 0.95 -12.70 37.21
N SER A 122 0.09 -13.15 38.14
CA SER A 122 0.44 -14.27 39.04
C SER A 122 0.48 -15.64 38.35
N LEU A 123 -0.05 -15.75 37.14
CA LEU A 123 -0.06 -16.96 36.32
C LEU A 123 0.99 -16.93 35.20
N LYS A 124 1.70 -15.80 35.02
CA LYS A 124 2.75 -15.64 34.02
C LYS A 124 4.07 -16.19 34.56
N ASP A 125 4.81 -16.88 33.71
CA ASP A 125 6.20 -17.25 33.99
C ASP A 125 7.18 -16.17 33.49
N GLU A 126 8.47 -16.35 33.78
CA GLU A 126 9.51 -15.39 33.40
C GLU A 126 9.68 -15.29 31.87
N MET A 127 9.32 -16.34 31.12
CA MET A 127 9.29 -16.32 29.65
C MET A 127 8.12 -15.49 29.12
N ASP A 128 6.93 -15.62 29.71
CA ASP A 128 5.75 -14.85 29.33
C ASP A 128 5.94 -13.35 29.54
N LEU A 129 6.65 -12.95 30.61
CA LEU A 129 6.99 -11.55 30.87
C LEU A 129 8.02 -11.02 29.86
N ASN A 130 9.05 -11.81 29.55
CA ASN A 130 10.04 -11.41 28.55
C ASN A 130 9.43 -11.34 27.13
N GLU A 131 8.50 -12.23 26.80
CA GLU A 131 7.73 -12.15 25.55
C GLU A 131 6.82 -10.92 25.49
N GLU A 132 6.27 -10.45 26.61
CA GLU A 132 5.49 -9.19 26.67
C GLU A 132 6.39 -7.96 26.48
N ASP A 133 7.59 -7.96 27.08
CA ASP A 133 8.56 -6.86 26.96
C ASP A 133 9.19 -6.75 25.55
N GLU A 134 9.24 -7.87 24.80
CA GLU A 134 9.75 -7.92 23.42
C GLU A 134 8.69 -7.56 22.35
N ILE A 135 7.40 -7.47 22.72
CA ILE A 135 6.28 -7.11 21.81
C ILE A 135 6.09 -5.59 21.74
#